data_AF-A0A164EZ68-F1
#
_entry.id   AF-A0A164EZ68-F1
#
_cell.length_a   1.000
_cell.length_b   1.000
_cell.length_c   1.000
_cell.angle_alpha   90.00
_cell.angle_beta   90.00
_cell.angle_gamma   90.00
#
_symmetry.space_group_name_H-M   'P 1'
#
loop_
_entity.id
_entity.type
_entity.pdbx_description
1 polymer ?
#
loop_
_entity_poly.entity_id
_entity_poly.type
_entity_poly.pdbx_seq_one_letter_code
_entity_poly.pdbx_strand_id
1 'polypeptide(L)'
;MKTFHGGITGWRDEQLPDGVVIWTSPTGKTYRTVPAGAELFSNPAPRRSRTRADERAARIARARNRNHVQRRVNTAEQELRQVRKAGIEARKFRNRMRDMLFLFRANRAPARFAPG
;
A
#
# COMPACT_ATOMS: atom_id res chain seq x y z
N MET A 1 44.10 23.82 14.60
CA MET A 1 42.73 24.34 14.78
C MET A 1 42.83 25.77 15.29
N LYS A 2 42.26 26.78 14.61
CA LYS A 2 42.25 28.17 15.09
C LYS A 2 40.85 28.48 15.61
N THR A 3 40.69 28.60 16.93
CA THR A 3 39.44 29.00 17.56
C THR A 3 39.44 30.52 17.74
N PHE A 4 38.40 31.19 17.24
CA PHE A 4 38.19 32.61 17.50
C PHE A 4 37.33 32.72 18.77
N HIS A 5 37.84 33.40 19.80
CA HIS A 5 37.09 33.61 21.05
C HIS A 5 35.99 34.66 20.80
N GLY A 6 34.72 34.30 21.04
CA GLY A 6 33.57 35.21 20.96
C GLY A 6 33.24 35.84 22.31
N GLY A 7 32.61 37.03 22.32
CA GLY A 7 32.20 37.72 23.55
C GLY A 7 32.31 39.26 23.46
N ILE A 8 32.12 39.96 24.58
CA ILE A 8 32.20 41.44 24.65
C ILE A 8 33.56 41.95 24.15
N THR A 9 34.62 41.19 24.36
CA THR A 9 36.01 41.45 23.94
C THR A 9 36.48 40.54 22.79
N GLY A 10 35.56 39.78 22.18
CA GLY A 10 35.85 38.78 21.15
C GLY A 10 35.37 39.19 19.76
N TRP A 11 35.48 38.27 18.82
CA TRP A 11 34.86 38.44 17.49
C TRP A 11 33.33 38.42 17.60
N ARG A 12 32.66 39.26 16.81
CA ARG A 12 31.19 39.30 16.70
C ARG A 12 30.78 39.20 15.23
N ASP A 13 29.69 38.51 14.94
CA ASP A 13 29.10 38.45 13.61
C ASP A 13 27.64 38.95 13.60
N GLU A 14 27.25 39.58 12.50
CA GLU A 14 25.89 39.98 12.20
C GLU A 14 25.53 39.51 10.79
N GLN A 15 24.44 38.74 10.66
CA GLN A 15 23.96 38.22 9.38
C GLN A 15 22.76 39.03 8.92
N LEU A 16 22.85 39.59 7.72
CA LEU A 16 21.81 40.40 7.10
C LEU A 16 20.86 39.54 6.25
N PRO A 17 19.59 39.96 6.04
CA PRO A 17 18.62 39.22 5.22
C PRO A 17 19.01 39.06 3.74
N ASP A 18 19.92 39.89 3.25
CA ASP A 18 20.47 39.84 1.88
C ASP A 18 21.62 38.82 1.72
N GLY A 19 21.98 38.11 2.81
CA GLY A 19 23.02 37.09 2.82
C GLY A 19 24.44 37.61 3.11
N VAL A 20 24.59 38.92 3.38
CA VAL A 20 25.86 39.51 3.82
C VAL A 20 26.13 39.16 5.29
N VAL A 21 27.37 38.79 5.60
CA VAL A 21 27.84 38.63 6.99
C VAL A 21 28.85 39.73 7.32
N ILE A 22 28.58 40.44 8.41
CA ILE A 22 29.43 41.49 8.97
C ILE A 22 30.21 40.89 10.14
N TRP A 23 31.54 40.90 10.08
CA TRP A 23 32.43 40.45 11.15
C TRP A 23 33.09 41.65 11.82
N THR A 24 32.95 41.76 13.14
CA THR A 24 33.63 42.76 13.95
C THR A 24 34.76 42.10 14.74
N SER A 25 35.99 42.58 14.56
CA SER A 25 37.15 42.11 15.32
C SER A 25 37.12 42.63 16.76
N PRO A 26 37.87 41.99 17.69
CA PRO A 26 38.09 42.52 19.04
C PRO A 26 38.65 43.95 19.09
N THR A 27 39.32 44.38 18.01
CA THR A 27 39.91 45.71 17.84
C THR A 27 38.97 46.71 17.17
N GLY A 28 37.70 46.34 16.95
CA GLY A 28 36.67 47.20 16.36
C GLY A 28 36.70 47.29 14.83
N LYS A 29 37.55 46.52 14.14
CA LYS A 29 37.58 46.51 12.67
C LYS A 29 36.43 45.69 12.14
N THR A 30 35.77 46.20 11.10
CA THR A 30 34.60 45.56 10.49
C THR A 30 34.94 45.02 9.11
N TYR A 31 34.53 43.79 8.81
CA TYR A 31 34.73 43.09 7.54
C TYR A 31 33.39 42.60 7.01
N ARG A 32 33.14 42.75 5.71
CA ARG A 32 31.87 42.34 5.07
C ARG A 32 32.12 41.26 4.03
N THR A 33 31.29 40.23 4.00
CA THR A 33 31.29 39.25 2.91
C THR A 33 30.42 39.73 1.74
N VAL A 34 30.74 39.25 0.53
CA VAL A 34 29.91 39.44 -0.66
C VAL A 34 29.14 38.13 -0.89
N PRO A 35 27.79 38.15 -0.89
CA PRO A 35 27.00 36.94 -1.08
C PRO A 35 27.03 36.51 -2.55
N ALA A 36 28.02 35.70 -2.94
CA ALA A 36 28.07 35.07 -4.27
C ALA A 36 26.95 34.03 -4.50
N GLY A 37 26.23 33.64 -3.45
CA GLY A 37 25.18 32.61 -3.52
C GLY A 37 23.99 32.98 -4.41
N ALA A 38 23.65 34.27 -4.51
CA ALA A 38 22.52 34.72 -5.32
C ALA A 38 22.76 34.49 -6.83
N GLU A 39 23.99 34.67 -7.30
CA GLU A 39 24.39 34.38 -8.68
C GLU A 39 24.42 32.86 -8.95
N LEU A 40 24.82 32.07 -7.95
CA LEU A 40 24.92 30.61 -8.06
C LEU A 40 23.58 29.88 -8.01
N PHE A 41 22.56 30.45 -7.35
CA PHE A 41 21.27 29.78 -7.10
C PHE A 41 20.05 30.57 -7.62
N SER A 42 20.20 31.26 -8.76
CA SER A 42 19.11 32.05 -9.36
C SER A 42 17.91 31.23 -9.86
N ASN A 43 18.03 29.89 -9.97
CA ASN A 43 16.91 29.04 -10.41
C ASN A 43 16.34 28.23 -9.24
N PRO A 44 15.10 28.51 -8.78
CA PRO A 44 14.46 27.68 -7.78
C PRO A 44 14.17 26.29 -8.35
N ALA A 45 14.27 25.25 -7.51
CA ALA A 45 13.94 23.89 -7.91
C ALA A 45 12.52 23.80 -8.51
N PRO A 46 12.30 22.95 -9.53
CA PRO A 46 10.99 22.83 -10.16
C PRO A 46 9.93 22.43 -9.14
N ARG A 47 8.81 23.16 -9.13
CA ARG A 47 7.67 22.86 -8.26
C ARG A 47 7.06 21.52 -8.70
N ARG A 48 6.94 20.56 -7.78
CA ARG A 48 6.22 19.31 -8.05
C ARG A 48 4.75 19.61 -8.27
N SER A 49 4.24 19.30 -9.46
CA SER A 49 2.83 19.47 -9.81
C SER A 49 1.90 18.42 -9.20
N ARG A 50 2.46 17.32 -8.64
CA ARG A 50 1.70 16.24 -8.01
C ARG A 50 2.31 15.85 -6.68
N THR A 51 1.44 15.57 -5.71
CA THR A 51 1.85 15.04 -4.42
C THR A 51 1.89 13.51 -4.46
N ARG A 52 2.61 12.90 -3.50
CA ARG A 52 2.59 11.45 -3.30
C ARG A 52 1.19 10.91 -3.02
N ALA A 53 0.32 11.72 -2.40
CA ALA A 53 -1.06 11.35 -2.11
C ALA A 53 -1.88 11.23 -3.40
N ASP A 54 -1.71 12.15 -4.34
CA ASP A 54 -2.38 12.12 -5.66
C ASP A 54 -1.98 10.87 -6.45
N GLU A 55 -0.68 10.55 -6.46
CA GLU A 55 -0.16 9.34 -7.11
C GLU A 55 -0.74 8.05 -6.49
N ARG A 56 -0.87 8.02 -5.16
CA ARG A 56 -1.47 6.89 -4.44
C ARG A 56 -2.96 6.75 -4.77
N ALA A 57 -3.71 7.85 -4.77
CA ALA A 57 -5.13 7.86 -5.10
C ALA A 57 -5.38 7.37 -6.54
N ALA A 58 -4.61 7.86 -7.51
CA ALA A 58 -4.70 7.43 -8.90
C ALA A 58 -4.43 5.93 -9.07
N ARG A 59 -3.42 5.39 -8.36
CA ARG A 59 -3.09 3.96 -8.37
C ARG A 59 -4.24 3.11 -7.83
N ILE A 60 -4.83 3.51 -6.71
CA ILE A 60 -5.97 2.81 -6.09
C ILE A 60 -7.18 2.85 -7.02
N ALA A 61 -7.48 4.00 -7.64
CA ALA A 61 -8.58 4.12 -8.59
C ALA A 61 -8.41 3.18 -9.80
N ARG A 62 -7.22 3.11 -10.38
CA ARG A 62 -6.90 2.17 -11.48
C ARG A 62 -7.08 0.72 -11.06
N ALA A 63 -6.62 0.35 -9.87
CA ALA A 63 -6.79 -1.02 -9.34
C ALA A 63 -8.28 -1.36 -9.14
N ARG A 64 -9.07 -0.43 -8.58
CA ARG A 64 -10.51 -0.62 -8.41
C ARG A 64 -11.24 -0.75 -9.74
N ASN A 65 -10.91 0.08 -10.73
CA ASN A 65 -11.52 0.00 -12.05
C ASN A 65 -11.24 -1.35 -12.73
N ARG A 66 -9.99 -1.82 -12.68
CA ARG A 66 -9.63 -3.17 -13.19
C ARG A 66 -10.43 -4.26 -12.49
N ASN A 67 -10.52 -4.22 -11.16
CA ASN A 67 -11.29 -5.20 -10.39
C ASN A 67 -12.79 -5.13 -10.70
N HIS A 68 -13.34 -3.94 -10.93
CA HIS A 68 -14.74 -3.75 -11.29
C HIS A 68 -15.06 -4.39 -12.65
N VAL A 69 -14.24 -4.12 -13.66
CA VAL A 69 -14.36 -4.75 -14.99
C VAL A 69 -14.24 -6.26 -14.89
N GLN A 70 -13.24 -6.76 -14.15
CA GLN A 70 -13.02 -8.20 -13.98
C GLN A 70 -14.19 -8.89 -13.26
N ARG A 71 -14.80 -8.25 -12.26
CA ARG A 71 -15.97 -8.81 -11.56
C ARG A 71 -17.15 -9.02 -12.50
N ARG A 72 -17.41 -8.09 -13.43
CA ARG A 72 -18.48 -8.24 -14.42
C ARG A 72 -18.28 -9.45 -15.34
N VAL A 73 -17.03 -9.77 -15.65
CA VAL A 73 -16.69 -10.97 -16.45
C VAL A 73 -16.81 -12.24 -15.60
N ASN A 74 -16.46 -12.16 -14.32
CA ASN A 74 -16.40 -13.33 -13.44
C ASN A 74 -17.77 -13.82 -12.91
N THR A 75 -18.88 -13.08 -13.08
CA THR A 75 -20.20 -13.51 -12.57
C THR A 75 -20.71 -14.77 -13.27
N ALA A 76 -20.66 -14.82 -14.60
CA ALA A 76 -21.09 -16.00 -15.37
C ALA A 76 -20.22 -17.23 -15.05
N GLU A 77 -18.92 -17.01 -14.86
CA GLU A 77 -17.99 -18.05 -14.41
C GLU A 77 -18.34 -18.58 -13.01
N GLN A 78 -18.78 -17.71 -12.10
CA GLN A 78 -19.22 -18.14 -10.78
C GLN A 78 -20.49 -18.98 -10.85
N GLU A 79 -21.47 -18.60 -11.66
CA GLU A 79 -22.70 -19.38 -11.85
C GLU A 79 -22.40 -20.79 -12.38
N LEU A 80 -21.56 -20.91 -13.41
CA LEU A 80 -21.13 -22.21 -13.93
C LEU A 80 -20.40 -23.05 -12.88
N ARG A 81 -19.54 -22.43 -12.06
CA ARG A 81 -18.85 -23.12 -10.97
C ARG A 81 -19.83 -23.63 -9.91
N GLN A 82 -20.85 -22.84 -9.58
CA GLN A 82 -21.88 -23.21 -8.60
C GLN A 82 -22.74 -24.38 -9.12
N VAL A 83 -23.14 -24.35 -10.40
CA VAL A 83 -23.87 -25.47 -11.03
C VAL A 83 -23.03 -26.74 -11.04
N ARG A 84 -21.75 -26.68 -11.41
CA ARG A 84 -20.83 -27.84 -11.37
C ARG A 84 -20.69 -28.39 -9.95
N LYS A 85 -20.49 -27.51 -8.96
CA LYS A 85 -20.36 -27.89 -7.55
C LYS A 85 -21.64 -28.56 -7.05
N ALA A 86 -22.80 -27.98 -7.33
CA ALA A 86 -24.10 -28.55 -6.97
C ALA A 86 -24.32 -29.94 -7.61
N GLY A 87 -23.92 -30.12 -8.87
CA GLY A 87 -24.00 -31.41 -9.55
C GLY A 87 -23.13 -32.50 -8.91
N ILE A 88 -21.89 -32.15 -8.54
CA ILE A 88 -20.98 -33.06 -7.83
C ILE A 88 -21.55 -33.43 -6.46
N GLU A 89 -22.02 -32.44 -5.69
CA GLU A 89 -22.60 -32.67 -4.36
C GLU A 89 -23.89 -33.50 -4.43
N ALA A 90 -24.76 -33.26 -5.41
CA ALA A 90 -25.94 -34.09 -5.63
C ALA A 90 -25.57 -35.54 -5.98
N ARG A 91 -24.50 -35.76 -6.75
CA ARG A 91 -24.00 -37.11 -7.05
C ARG A 91 -23.40 -37.78 -5.82
N LYS A 92 -22.61 -37.07 -5.01
CA LYS A 92 -22.09 -37.59 -3.73
C LYS A 92 -23.23 -37.95 -2.77
N PHE A 93 -24.22 -37.09 -2.63
CA PHE A 93 -25.40 -37.35 -1.81
C PHE A 93 -26.15 -38.60 -2.28
N ARG A 94 -26.46 -38.71 -3.58
CA ARG A 94 -27.13 -39.89 -4.14
C ARG A 94 -26.33 -41.18 -3.90
N ASN A 95 -25.02 -41.16 -4.13
CA ASN A 95 -24.17 -42.32 -3.90
C ASN A 95 -24.17 -42.71 -2.42
N ARG A 96 -23.98 -41.74 -1.52
CA ARG A 96 -24.04 -41.96 -0.07
C ARG A 96 -25.39 -42.55 0.37
N MET A 97 -26.51 -42.05 -0.15
CA MET A 97 -27.83 -42.57 0.18
C MET A 97 -28.03 -44.00 -0.36
N ARG A 98 -27.50 -44.30 -1.55
CA ARG A 98 -27.53 -45.66 -2.11
C ARG A 98 -26.76 -46.65 -1.22
N ASP A 99 -25.58 -46.27 -0.76
CA ASP A 99 -24.77 -47.10 0.16
C ASP A 99 -25.49 -47.30 1.50
N MET A 100 -26.11 -46.25 2.05
CA MET A 100 -26.91 -46.36 3.27
C MET A 100 -28.12 -47.29 3.09
N LEU A 101 -28.83 -47.23 1.96
CA LEU A 101 -29.95 -48.12 1.68
C LEU A 101 -29.52 -49.60 1.65
N PHE A 102 -28.31 -49.90 1.18
CA PHE A 102 -27.76 -51.26 1.25
C PHE A 102 -27.58 -51.74 2.69
N LEU A 103 -27.09 -50.88 3.59
CA LEU A 103 -26.96 -51.21 5.02
C LEU A 103 -28.32 -51.42 5.70
N PHE A 104 -29.31 -50.56 5.41
CA PHE A 104 -30.65 -50.69 5.99
C PHE A 104 -31.45 -51.87 5.44
N ARG A 105 -31.24 -52.26 4.16
CA ARG A 105 -32.00 -53.34 3.50
C ARG A 105 -31.44 -54.73 3.76
N ALA A 106 -30.17 -54.87 4.14
CA ALA A 106 -29.52 -56.17 4.35
C ALA A 106 -30.10 -57.02 5.52
N ASN A 107 -31.11 -56.54 6.26
CA ASN A 107 -31.67 -57.22 7.43
C ASN A 107 -33.11 -57.75 7.27
N ARG A 108 -33.58 -58.08 6.05
CA ARG A 108 -34.84 -58.81 5.87
C ARG A 108 -34.59 -60.23 5.38
N ALA A 109 -34.48 -61.18 6.31
CA ALA A 109 -34.52 -62.60 6.01
C ALA A 109 -35.89 -62.96 5.38
N PRO A 110 -35.95 -63.85 4.36
CA PRO A 110 -37.22 -64.34 3.85
C PRO A 110 -37.91 -65.21 4.91
N ALA A 111 -39.19 -64.94 5.19
CA ALA A 111 -39.98 -65.75 6.11
C ALA A 111 -40.00 -67.21 5.63
N ARG A 112 -39.49 -68.10 6.48
CA ARG A 112 -39.38 -69.54 6.23
C ARG A 112 -40.75 -70.16 6.50
N PHE A 113 -41.46 -70.55 5.44
CA PHE A 113 -42.71 -71.32 5.53
C PHE A 113 -42.38 -72.71 6.13
N ALA A 114 -43.07 -73.12 7.19
CA ALA A 114 -42.96 -74.46 7.77
C ALA A 114 -44.22 -75.27 7.43
N PRO A 115 -44.12 -76.47 6.83
CA PRO A 115 -45.27 -77.36 6.69
C PRO A 115 -45.48 -78.13 8.02
N GLY A 116 -46.75 -78.27 8.41
CA GLY A 116 -47.20 -79.15 9.48
C GLY A 116 -47.53 -80.55 8.97
#